data_AF-A0A0H3MNH0-F1
#
_entry.id   AF-A0A0H3MNH0-F1
#
_cell.length_a   1.000
_cell.length_b   1.000
_cell.length_c   1.000
_cell.angle_alpha   90.00
_cell.angle_beta   90.00
_cell.angle_gamma   90.00
#
_symmetry.space_group_name_H-M   'P 1'
#
loop_
_entity.id
_entity.type
_entity.pdbx_description
1 polymer ?
#
loop_
_entity_poly.entity_id
_entity_poly.type
_entity_poly.pdbx_seq_one_letter_code
_entity_poly.pdbx_strand_id
1 'polypeptide(L)'
;MLPIKPVCLALALFSLNSIACSGVPSASFYYQPWGQGTKYIVEDSDGYGLYFPDIHLPQVRFKQLRRVSDGTNDEYDSPDDINNDFVRVDGGAYIRTNGGWRFDWLTDGRHILWAGKIVQNPPGTPRVDAATFRAWGRFAADKDSLYFDGERTDDNHGEKQVDMDSLQQVGGRMNSLDSADVLKDRRNLYFQGRWLGSAQGYSILDIKPWTRRPIIYSPNSCESKSNPGPWDTIWRTKSQVFVNGDAINADPDTFHIVRWIAGSLLIYRDKDGEKRYAFGKNCRSIFDLQRDKVTWMTRDASRRANDCRVATIPDVDPEYFRPLTENVAQYKDSLYLVKYISAVEKTLSVIHLPDPQQELQKGANVVGNKVYFIARDDVTIFDINGQWQWYKSPNGTPLNYLAHDDRYTYFIDEDTVEHFELKGQWTWFKYANGQLSDTFAHDDHYIYYVGDGLVRDAKRRNETRQLDAAHLDKNGSLLTVEGKYTSYNNELLPLND
;
A
#
# COMPACT_ATOMS: atom_id res chain seq x y z
N MET A 1 -13.05 20.41 24.08
CA MET A 1 -11.81 21.22 24.11
C MET A 1 -10.72 20.34 24.68
N LEU A 2 -9.92 19.74 23.82
CA LEU A 2 -8.91 18.74 24.19
C LEU A 2 -7.60 19.44 24.60
N PRO A 3 -6.95 19.02 25.71
CA PRO A 3 -5.66 19.55 26.12
C PRO A 3 -4.54 18.86 25.34
N ILE A 4 -3.75 19.68 24.65
CA ILE A 4 -2.54 19.30 23.94
C ILE A 4 -1.48 18.93 25.00
N LYS A 5 -1.02 17.67 25.03
CA LYS A 5 0.13 17.26 25.87
C LYS A 5 1.44 17.76 25.24
N PRO A 6 2.38 18.32 26.04
CA PRO A 6 3.57 18.98 25.56
C PRO A 6 4.75 17.99 25.44
N VAL A 7 4.89 17.35 24.29
CA VAL A 7 6.15 16.63 23.94
C VAL A 7 6.69 17.04 22.56
N CYS A 8 5.93 17.80 21.76
CA CYS A 8 6.41 18.35 20.49
C CYS A 8 7.23 19.65 20.61
N LEU A 9 7.40 20.25 21.80
CA LEU A 9 7.94 21.62 21.89
C LEU A 9 9.47 21.73 22.02
N ALA A 10 10.20 20.64 22.30
CA ALA A 10 11.63 20.74 22.59
C ALA A 10 12.57 20.47 21.38
N LEU A 11 12.08 19.82 20.32
CA LEU A 11 12.86 19.56 19.10
C LEU A 11 12.52 20.49 17.92
N ALA A 12 11.49 21.33 18.07
CA ALA A 12 11.04 22.28 17.04
C ALA A 12 11.88 23.58 16.98
N LEU A 13 12.89 23.77 17.85
CA LEU A 13 13.63 25.04 17.94
C LEU A 13 14.93 25.10 17.12
N PHE A 14 15.32 24.06 16.36
CA PHE A 14 16.56 24.10 15.56
C PHE A 14 16.48 23.54 14.12
N SER A 15 15.31 23.53 13.49
CA SER A 15 15.21 23.48 12.02
C SER A 15 13.83 23.93 11.53
N LEU A 16 13.63 25.24 11.48
CA LEU A 16 12.55 25.86 10.71
C LEU A 16 12.90 25.76 9.22
N ASN A 17 12.34 24.76 8.55
CA ASN A 17 11.87 24.88 7.17
C ASN A 17 10.68 23.92 7.01
N SER A 18 9.50 24.54 6.92
CA SER A 18 8.28 24.06 6.25
C SER A 18 7.72 22.68 6.62
N ILE A 19 7.08 22.59 7.80
CA ILE A 19 5.92 21.70 7.95
C ILE A 19 4.75 22.39 7.25
N ALA A 20 4.58 22.13 5.95
CA ALA A 20 3.39 22.56 5.24
C ALA A 20 2.26 21.61 5.58
N CYS A 21 1.29 22.09 6.36
CA CYS A 21 -0.04 21.50 6.51
C CYS A 21 -0.73 21.45 5.14
N SER A 22 -0.40 20.47 4.31
CA SER A 22 -1.18 20.10 3.14
C SER A 22 -2.39 19.33 3.67
N GLY A 23 -3.58 19.93 3.66
CA GLY A 23 -4.84 19.33 4.13
C GLY A 23 -5.34 18.15 3.28
N VAL A 24 -4.43 17.32 2.76
CA VAL A 24 -4.68 16.12 2.00
C VAL A 24 -4.34 14.92 2.91
N PRO A 25 -5.25 13.95 3.10
CA PRO A 25 -4.90 12.69 3.77
C PRO A 25 -3.84 11.97 2.93
N SER A 26 -2.58 11.94 3.39
CA SER A 26 -1.46 11.30 2.70
C SER A 26 -0.39 10.83 3.67
N ALA A 27 0.21 9.66 3.38
CA ALA A 27 1.45 9.24 4.02
C ALA A 27 2.63 9.93 3.31
N SER A 28 3.46 10.65 4.07
CA SER A 28 4.58 11.42 3.52
C SER A 28 5.90 10.70 3.80
N PHE A 29 6.88 10.86 2.91
CA PHE A 29 8.16 10.16 3.01
C PHE A 29 9.31 11.14 3.03
N TYR A 30 10.33 10.82 3.82
CA TYR A 30 11.41 11.74 4.13
C TYR A 30 12.77 11.07 4.04
N TYR A 31 13.65 11.69 3.28
CA TYR A 31 15.08 11.53 3.40
C TYR A 31 15.57 12.34 4.61
N GLN A 32 16.32 11.68 5.50
CA GLN A 32 16.90 12.28 6.69
C GLN A 32 18.37 11.87 6.86
N PRO A 33 19.19 12.70 7.53
CA PRO A 33 20.57 12.33 7.83
C PRO A 33 20.60 11.12 8.78
N TRP A 34 21.48 10.16 8.51
CA TRP A 34 21.70 8.99 9.37
C TRP A 34 23.19 8.61 9.40
N GLY A 35 23.89 9.02 10.47
CA GLY A 35 25.34 8.89 10.55
C GLY A 35 26.03 9.64 9.41
N GLN A 36 26.81 8.92 8.60
CA GLN A 36 27.45 9.45 7.37
C GLN A 36 26.58 9.28 6.12
N GLY A 37 25.44 8.58 6.24
CA GLY A 37 24.54 8.25 5.15
C GLY A 37 23.21 8.95 5.23
N THR A 38 22.23 8.37 4.54
CA THR A 38 20.84 8.84 4.49
C THR A 38 19.93 7.72 4.97
N LYS A 39 18.82 8.05 5.62
CA LYS A 39 17.70 7.13 5.84
C LYS A 39 16.45 7.66 5.14
N TYR A 40 15.59 6.77 4.69
CA TYR A 40 14.30 7.08 4.11
C TYR A 40 13.20 6.47 4.97
N ILE A 41 12.30 7.33 5.46
CA ILE A 41 11.27 6.98 6.44
C ILE A 41 9.90 7.43 5.96
N VAL A 42 8.85 6.88 6.56
CA VAL A 42 7.46 7.33 6.37
C VAL A 42 6.97 8.06 7.63
N GLU A 43 6.36 9.23 7.47
CA GLU A 43 5.63 9.93 8.53
C GLU A 43 4.14 9.63 8.35
N ASP A 44 3.48 9.24 9.45
CA ASP A 44 2.06 8.86 9.52
C ASP A 44 1.73 7.44 8.98
N SER A 45 2.42 6.43 9.52
CA SER A 45 2.10 5.00 9.30
C SER A 45 0.75 4.57 9.87
N ASP A 46 0.27 5.28 10.90
CA ASP A 46 -0.69 4.73 11.86
C ASP A 46 -2.16 4.88 11.43
N GLY A 47 -2.43 5.83 10.52
CA GLY A 47 -3.76 6.03 9.92
C GLY A 47 -4.00 5.26 8.61
N TYR A 48 -2.95 4.80 7.94
CA TYR A 48 -3.02 4.39 6.52
C TYR A 48 -2.47 2.99 6.21
N GLY A 49 -1.98 2.25 7.20
CA GLY A 49 -1.52 0.86 7.01
C GLY A 49 -0.27 0.73 6.14
N LEU A 50 0.56 1.78 6.10
CA LEU A 50 1.86 1.76 5.42
C LEU A 50 2.95 1.53 6.47
N TYR A 51 3.11 0.27 6.88
CA TYR A 51 4.17 -0.17 7.77
C TYR A 51 5.24 -0.89 6.96
N PHE A 52 6.37 -0.24 6.76
CA PHE A 52 7.60 -0.88 6.27
C PHE A 52 8.79 -0.30 7.03
N PRO A 53 9.88 -1.07 7.20
CA PRO A 53 11.03 -0.63 7.98
C PRO A 53 11.73 0.57 7.33
N ASP A 54 12.34 1.42 8.15
CA ASP A 54 13.25 2.48 7.71
C ASP A 54 14.25 1.92 6.68
N ILE A 55 14.38 2.60 5.54
CA ILE A 55 15.35 2.20 4.52
C ILE A 55 16.66 2.93 4.77
N HIS A 56 17.70 2.17 5.09
CA HIS A 56 19.03 2.70 5.37
C HIS A 56 19.88 2.76 4.10
N LEU A 57 20.36 3.95 3.74
CA LEU A 57 21.19 4.22 2.57
C LEU A 57 22.57 4.76 3.00
N PRO A 58 23.44 3.91 3.58
CA PRO A 58 24.74 4.36 4.10
C PRO A 58 25.70 4.86 3.01
N GLN A 59 25.47 4.49 1.74
CA GLN A 59 26.30 4.91 0.60
C GLN A 59 25.93 6.30 0.08
N VAL A 60 24.78 6.85 0.48
CA VAL A 60 24.20 8.08 -0.05
C VAL A 60 24.47 9.22 0.92
N ARG A 61 25.15 10.26 0.43
CA ARG A 61 25.52 11.42 1.25
C ARG A 61 24.38 12.42 1.32
N PHE A 62 23.68 12.47 2.46
CA PHE A 62 22.53 13.37 2.66
C PHE A 62 22.84 14.84 2.31
N LYS A 63 24.01 15.35 2.73
CA LYS A 63 24.44 16.73 2.45
C LYS A 63 24.64 17.08 0.97
N GLN A 64 24.74 16.08 0.10
CA GLN A 64 24.93 16.26 -1.34
C GLN A 64 23.65 15.96 -2.12
N LEU A 65 22.62 15.49 -1.43
CA LEU A 65 21.36 15.08 -2.03
C LEU A 65 20.62 16.29 -2.60
N ARG A 66 20.17 16.16 -3.84
CA ARG A 66 19.47 17.19 -4.60
C ARG A 66 18.52 16.55 -5.59
N ARG A 67 17.46 17.25 -5.97
CA ARG A 67 16.56 16.81 -7.05
C ARG A 67 17.31 16.77 -8.38
N VAL A 68 17.01 15.76 -9.19
CA VAL A 68 17.37 15.74 -10.61
C VAL A 68 16.51 16.78 -11.32
N SER A 69 17.07 17.45 -12.33
CA SER A 69 16.29 18.34 -13.18
C SER A 69 15.15 17.57 -13.84
N ASP A 70 13.92 18.00 -13.58
CA ASP A 70 12.69 17.45 -14.15
C ASP A 70 12.13 18.41 -15.20
N GLY A 71 11.77 17.90 -16.37
CA GLY A 71 11.14 18.67 -17.44
C GLY A 71 9.63 18.90 -17.27
N THR A 72 9.03 18.39 -16.21
CA THR A 72 7.63 18.62 -15.86
C THR A 72 7.45 19.91 -15.04
N ASN A 73 6.27 20.55 -15.14
CA ASN A 73 5.86 21.66 -14.27
C ASN A 73 4.68 21.18 -13.42
N ASP A 74 4.93 20.69 -12.22
CA ASP A 74 3.90 20.31 -11.25
C ASP A 74 3.75 21.39 -10.15
N GLU A 75 2.56 21.54 -9.58
CA GLU A 75 2.26 22.51 -8.53
C GLU A 75 2.96 22.19 -7.20
N TYR A 76 3.40 20.95 -7.01
CA TYR A 76 4.19 20.50 -5.86
C TYR A 76 5.69 20.42 -6.17
N ASP A 77 6.13 20.85 -7.36
CA ASP A 77 7.56 21.00 -7.66
C ASP A 77 8.13 22.19 -6.91
N SER A 78 8.55 21.96 -5.67
CA SER A 78 9.53 22.82 -5.01
C SER A 78 10.92 22.34 -5.40
N PRO A 79 11.73 23.12 -6.13
CA PRO A 79 13.11 22.75 -6.45
C PRO A 79 13.99 22.64 -5.21
N ASP A 80 13.61 23.33 -4.13
CA ASP A 80 14.36 23.45 -2.88
C ASP A 80 14.01 22.36 -1.86
N ASP A 81 12.91 21.63 -2.07
CA ASP A 81 12.46 20.56 -1.17
C ASP A 81 12.79 19.18 -1.76
N ILE A 82 13.62 18.41 -1.07
CA ILE A 82 13.97 17.03 -1.44
C ILE A 82 12.98 15.99 -0.88
N ASN A 83 12.07 16.41 -0.01
CA ASN A 83 11.11 15.56 0.69
C ASN A 83 9.67 15.87 0.24
N ASN A 84 9.41 15.74 -1.06
CA ASN A 84 8.05 15.83 -1.62
C ASN A 84 7.44 14.45 -1.92
N ASP A 85 8.08 13.38 -1.46
CA ASP A 85 7.60 12.02 -1.70
C ASP A 85 6.35 11.77 -0.83
N PHE A 86 5.24 11.37 -1.44
CA PHE A 86 4.01 11.07 -0.70
C PHE A 86 3.14 10.04 -1.40
N VAL A 87 2.23 9.42 -0.65
CA VAL A 87 1.14 8.58 -1.16
C VAL A 87 -0.18 9.11 -0.59
N ARG A 88 -1.08 9.59 -1.46
CA ARG A 88 -2.43 10.00 -1.04
C ARG A 88 -3.27 8.79 -0.63
N VAL A 89 -4.10 8.99 0.39
CA VAL A 89 -5.01 7.98 0.91
C VAL A 89 -6.43 8.54 0.93
N ASP A 90 -7.43 7.74 0.53
CA ASP A 90 -8.81 8.21 0.46
C ASP A 90 -9.42 8.27 1.87
N GLY A 91 -9.60 9.50 2.38
CA GLY A 91 -9.97 9.77 3.77
C GLY A 91 -11.38 9.34 4.20
N GLY A 92 -12.19 8.74 3.32
CA GLY A 92 -13.55 8.31 3.64
C GLY A 92 -13.79 6.79 3.65
N ALA A 93 -12.84 5.98 3.17
CA ALA A 93 -13.13 4.58 2.85
C ALA A 93 -12.31 3.54 3.64
N TYR A 94 -11.23 3.90 4.33
CA TYR A 94 -10.20 2.94 4.82
C TYR A 94 -9.74 1.92 3.73
N ILE A 95 -10.03 2.25 2.47
CA ILE A 95 -9.68 1.53 1.25
C ILE A 95 -8.63 2.41 0.61
N ARG A 96 -7.43 1.84 0.42
CA ARG A 96 -6.40 2.45 -0.41
C ARG A 96 -6.99 2.59 -1.81
N THR A 97 -7.27 3.81 -2.26
CA THR A 97 -7.44 4.02 -3.69
C THR A 97 -6.02 4.24 -4.22
N ASN A 98 -5.48 3.20 -4.88
CA ASN A 98 -4.11 3.11 -5.41
C ASN A 98 -3.84 4.22 -6.45
N GLY A 99 -3.75 5.49 -6.05
CA GLY A 99 -3.96 6.54 -7.04
C GLY A 99 -3.52 7.97 -6.76
N GLY A 100 -2.46 8.18 -5.98
CA GLY A 100 -1.92 9.54 -5.81
C GLY A 100 -0.56 9.56 -5.15
N TRP A 101 0.33 8.68 -5.59
CA TRP A 101 1.73 8.70 -5.20
C TRP A 101 2.54 9.71 -6.02
N ARG A 102 3.49 10.38 -5.38
CA ARG A 102 4.45 11.27 -6.01
C ARG A 102 5.82 10.89 -5.46
N PHE A 103 6.79 10.67 -6.35
CA PHE A 103 8.18 10.48 -5.98
C PHE A 103 9.07 11.31 -6.88
N ASP A 104 10.12 11.86 -6.30
CA ASP A 104 11.10 12.65 -7.02
C ASP A 104 12.37 11.84 -7.30
N TRP A 105 12.95 12.07 -8.48
CA TRP A 105 14.31 11.58 -8.76
C TRP A 105 15.31 12.43 -8.00
N LEU A 106 16.13 11.80 -7.16
CA LEU A 106 17.19 12.49 -6.42
C LEU A 106 18.57 11.99 -6.84
N THR A 107 19.60 12.79 -6.57
CA THR A 107 20.99 12.40 -6.76
C THR A 107 21.89 13.01 -5.70
N ASP A 108 22.92 12.27 -5.28
CA ASP A 108 24.05 12.82 -4.52
C ASP A 108 25.24 13.23 -5.43
N GLY A 109 25.06 13.09 -6.75
CA GLY A 109 26.10 13.26 -7.78
C GLY A 109 26.82 11.97 -8.17
N ARG A 110 26.62 10.87 -7.44
CA ARG A 110 27.15 9.55 -7.76
C ARG A 110 26.06 8.51 -7.96
N HIS A 111 25.00 8.59 -7.17
CA HIS A 111 23.86 7.69 -7.19
C HIS A 111 22.62 8.44 -7.66
N ILE A 112 21.70 7.72 -8.30
CA ILE A 112 20.33 8.17 -8.54
C ILE A 112 19.42 7.44 -7.56
N LEU A 113 18.47 8.15 -6.98
CA LEU A 113 17.47 7.60 -6.07
C LEU A 113 16.06 7.78 -6.63
N TRP A 114 15.20 6.84 -6.28
CA TRP A 114 13.76 6.88 -6.51
C TRP A 114 13.04 6.15 -5.37
N ALA A 115 12.06 6.79 -4.72
CA ALA A 115 11.23 6.19 -3.65
C ALA A 115 12.03 5.40 -2.59
N GLY A 116 13.09 6.04 -2.06
CA GLY A 116 13.95 5.45 -1.03
C GLY A 116 14.97 4.41 -1.53
N LYS A 117 15.09 4.15 -2.84
CA LYS A 117 16.01 3.14 -3.39
C LYS A 117 17.11 3.77 -4.24
N ILE A 118 18.31 3.17 -4.22
CA ILE A 118 19.35 3.43 -5.21
C ILE A 118 18.97 2.73 -6.51
N VAL A 119 18.84 3.49 -7.58
CA VAL A 119 18.54 2.99 -8.92
C VAL A 119 19.74 2.21 -9.44
N GLN A 120 19.50 0.97 -9.87
CA GLN A 120 20.53 0.07 -10.37
C GLN A 120 20.06 -0.64 -11.63
N ASN A 121 20.96 -0.73 -12.60
CA ASN A 121 20.71 -1.44 -13.85
C ASN A 121 21.05 -2.93 -13.70
N PRO A 122 20.31 -3.84 -14.37
CA PRO A 122 20.59 -5.28 -14.32
C PRO A 122 22.02 -5.64 -14.78
N PRO A 123 22.60 -6.76 -14.29
CA PRO A 123 23.90 -7.24 -14.76
C PRO A 123 23.94 -7.39 -16.29
N GLY A 124 25.05 -6.99 -16.91
CA GLY A 124 25.23 -7.03 -18.37
C GLY A 124 24.70 -5.81 -19.12
N THR A 125 24.07 -4.85 -18.43
CA THR A 125 23.68 -3.56 -19.02
C THR A 125 24.61 -2.43 -18.54
N PRO A 126 24.66 -1.28 -19.26
CA PRO A 126 25.45 -0.12 -18.82
C PRO A 126 25.07 0.32 -17.41
N ARG A 127 26.03 0.89 -16.66
CA ARG A 127 25.75 1.43 -15.32
C ARG A 127 24.95 2.73 -15.45
N VAL A 128 24.12 3.03 -14.44
CA VAL A 128 23.41 4.31 -14.32
C VAL A 128 24.43 5.45 -14.34
N ASP A 129 24.24 6.40 -15.24
CA ASP A 129 25.11 7.58 -15.37
C ASP A 129 24.45 8.82 -14.78
N ALA A 130 24.73 9.08 -13.51
CA ALA A 130 24.15 10.21 -12.77
C ALA A 130 24.47 11.59 -13.39
N ALA A 131 25.55 11.71 -14.17
CA ALA A 131 25.96 12.98 -14.75
C ALA A 131 25.08 13.40 -15.95
N THR A 132 24.57 12.43 -16.72
CA THR A 132 23.70 12.69 -17.88
C THR A 132 22.23 12.42 -17.61
N PHE A 133 21.91 11.94 -16.40
CA PHE A 133 20.56 11.61 -15.98
C PHE A 133 19.63 12.83 -16.01
N ARG A 134 18.52 12.72 -16.72
CA ARG A 134 17.45 13.73 -16.80
C ARG A 134 16.11 13.07 -16.55
N ALA A 135 15.24 13.77 -15.83
CA ALA A 135 13.91 13.29 -15.48
C ALA A 135 12.81 14.01 -16.27
N TRP A 136 11.67 13.34 -16.40
CA TRP A 136 10.41 13.87 -16.88
C TRP A 136 9.28 13.18 -16.12
N GLY A 137 8.98 13.64 -14.91
CA GLY A 137 8.08 12.96 -13.98
C GLY A 137 8.60 11.56 -13.63
N ARG A 138 7.78 10.54 -13.83
CA ARG A 138 8.16 9.13 -13.54
C ARG A 138 9.08 8.50 -14.59
N PHE A 139 9.23 9.15 -15.75
CA PHE A 139 10.18 8.75 -16.77
C PHE A 139 11.52 9.43 -16.50
N ALA A 140 12.60 8.72 -16.79
CA ALA A 140 13.92 9.34 -16.86
C ALA A 140 14.80 8.66 -17.91
N ALA A 141 15.89 9.32 -18.27
CA ALA A 141 16.88 8.77 -19.17
C ALA A 141 18.28 9.26 -18.78
N ASP A 142 19.27 8.39 -18.90
CA ASP A 142 20.67 8.79 -19.01
C ASP A 142 21.17 8.54 -20.43
N LYS A 143 22.44 8.77 -20.70
CA LYS A 143 23.00 8.58 -22.04
C LYS A 143 22.86 7.16 -22.60
N ASP A 144 22.64 6.13 -21.77
CA ASP A 144 22.64 4.72 -22.17
C ASP A 144 21.32 3.99 -21.94
N SER A 145 20.47 4.46 -21.03
CA SER A 145 19.31 3.73 -20.56
C SER A 145 18.08 4.62 -20.37
N LEU A 146 16.91 4.02 -20.61
CA LEU A 146 15.61 4.57 -20.26
C LEU A 146 15.16 3.99 -18.92
N TYR A 147 14.43 4.81 -18.18
CA TYR A 147 13.96 4.52 -16.85
C TYR A 147 12.49 4.86 -16.70
N PHE A 148 11.83 4.06 -15.87
CA PHE A 148 10.53 4.38 -15.33
C PHE A 148 10.48 3.91 -13.89
N ASP A 149 9.99 4.75 -12.98
CA ASP A 149 9.65 4.30 -11.63
C ASP A 149 10.82 3.73 -10.82
N GLY A 150 12.03 4.26 -11.07
CA GLY A 150 13.26 3.82 -10.43
C GLY A 150 13.91 2.58 -11.05
N GLU A 151 13.35 2.07 -12.16
CA GLU A 151 13.82 0.85 -12.81
C GLU A 151 14.26 1.11 -14.25
N ARG A 152 15.26 0.35 -14.71
CA ARG A 152 15.66 0.36 -16.12
C ARG A 152 14.61 -0.35 -16.97
N THR A 153 14.19 0.28 -18.05
CA THR A 153 13.11 -0.24 -18.92
C THR A 153 13.56 -0.54 -20.34
N ASP A 154 14.56 0.17 -20.87
CA ASP A 154 15.07 -0.02 -22.24
C ASP A 154 16.45 0.62 -22.44
N ASP A 155 17.04 0.44 -23.62
CA ASP A 155 18.25 1.13 -24.07
C ASP A 155 17.94 2.55 -24.58
N ASN A 156 18.84 3.50 -24.36
CA ASN A 156 18.72 4.88 -24.84
C ASN A 156 19.72 5.22 -25.97
N HIS A 157 19.72 4.42 -27.03
CA HIS A 157 20.65 4.59 -28.15
C HIS A 157 19.99 4.37 -29.51
N GLY A 158 20.62 4.89 -30.56
CA GLY A 158 20.17 4.70 -31.94
C GLY A 158 18.75 5.24 -32.16
N GLU A 159 17.89 4.41 -32.74
CA GLU A 159 16.48 4.77 -33.00
C GLU A 159 15.67 5.01 -31.73
N LYS A 160 16.06 4.39 -30.61
CA LYS A 160 15.37 4.52 -29.32
C LYS A 160 15.74 5.82 -28.60
N GLN A 161 16.79 6.51 -29.04
CA GLN A 161 17.35 7.65 -28.32
C GLN A 161 16.33 8.76 -28.14
N VAL A 162 16.06 9.10 -26.88
CA VAL A 162 15.10 10.14 -26.51
C VAL A 162 15.66 11.54 -26.78
N ASP A 163 14.87 12.36 -27.46
CA ASP A 163 15.09 13.81 -27.56
C ASP A 163 14.41 14.51 -26.38
N MET A 164 15.11 14.58 -25.24
CA MET A 164 14.61 15.17 -23.98
C MET A 164 14.11 16.61 -24.14
N ASP A 165 14.69 17.38 -25.07
CA ASP A 165 14.34 18.79 -25.25
C ASP A 165 13.00 18.97 -25.98
N SER A 166 12.55 17.94 -26.70
CA SER A 166 11.24 17.93 -27.39
C SER A 166 10.23 16.98 -26.76
N LEU A 167 10.63 16.31 -25.68
CA LEU A 167 9.80 15.35 -25.00
C LEU A 167 8.58 16.04 -24.44
N GLN A 168 7.42 15.43 -24.62
CA GLN A 168 6.16 15.95 -24.12
C GLN A 168 5.25 14.80 -23.73
N GLN A 169 4.43 15.07 -22.72
CA GLN A 169 3.38 14.16 -22.32
C GLN A 169 2.20 14.28 -23.30
N VAL A 170 1.86 13.15 -23.92
CA VAL A 170 0.75 13.08 -24.89
C VAL A 170 -0.42 12.22 -24.40
N GLY A 171 -0.31 11.67 -23.19
CA GLY A 171 -1.39 10.99 -22.49
C GLY A 171 -1.50 11.41 -21.01
N GLY A 172 -2.66 11.95 -20.65
CA GLY A 172 -3.13 12.23 -19.27
C GLY A 172 -2.79 13.60 -18.67
N ARG A 173 -3.39 13.91 -17.51
CA ARG A 173 -3.27 15.23 -16.86
C ARG A 173 -1.86 15.49 -16.32
N MET A 174 -1.29 16.64 -16.68
CA MET A 174 -0.01 17.15 -16.16
C MET A 174 -0.15 17.72 -14.74
N ASN A 175 -1.34 18.21 -14.39
CA ASN A 175 -1.67 18.86 -13.12
C ASN A 175 -2.44 17.96 -12.13
N SER A 176 -2.48 16.63 -12.37
CA SER A 176 -3.20 15.70 -11.49
C SER A 176 -2.29 14.72 -10.75
N LEU A 177 -1.03 15.12 -10.48
CA LEU A 177 -0.11 14.40 -9.59
C LEU A 177 0.37 13.02 -10.11
N ASP A 178 0.39 12.81 -11.43
CA ASP A 178 1.06 11.64 -12.02
C ASP A 178 1.38 11.88 -13.51
N SER A 179 2.62 12.31 -13.76
CA SER A 179 3.15 12.64 -15.09
C SER A 179 4.04 11.51 -15.63
N ALA A 180 3.78 11.13 -16.90
CA ALA A 180 4.65 10.40 -17.85
C ALA A 180 4.38 8.93 -18.25
N ASP A 181 3.13 8.42 -18.30
CA ASP A 181 2.96 7.07 -18.90
C ASP A 181 3.21 7.02 -20.40
N VAL A 182 2.67 7.97 -21.16
CA VAL A 182 2.86 8.05 -22.62
C VAL A 182 3.58 9.35 -22.93
N LEU A 183 4.82 9.23 -23.37
CA LEU A 183 5.63 10.35 -23.80
C LEU A 183 5.89 10.27 -25.29
N LYS A 184 5.98 11.43 -25.92
CA LYS A 184 6.32 11.56 -27.33
C LYS A 184 7.40 12.62 -27.44
N ASP A 185 8.46 12.29 -28.15
CA ASP A 185 9.39 13.30 -28.67
C ASP A 185 9.10 13.55 -30.17
N ARG A 186 9.94 14.32 -30.85
CA ARG A 186 9.76 14.60 -32.29
C ARG A 186 9.73 13.34 -33.17
N ARG A 187 10.33 12.23 -32.75
CA ARG A 187 10.57 11.02 -33.54
C ARG A 187 9.84 9.80 -32.99
N ASN A 188 9.79 9.66 -31.67
CA ASN A 188 9.55 8.42 -30.96
C ASN A 188 8.40 8.54 -29.96
N LEU A 189 7.72 7.41 -29.76
CA LEU A 189 6.73 7.22 -28.72
C LEU A 189 7.32 6.31 -27.65
N TYR A 190 7.11 6.69 -26.39
CA TYR A 190 7.55 5.94 -25.22
C TYR A 190 6.35 5.65 -24.34
N PHE A 191 6.33 4.45 -23.78
CA PHE A 191 5.35 4.06 -22.78
C PHE A 191 6.02 3.45 -21.56
N GLN A 192 5.86 4.07 -20.39
CA GLN A 192 6.46 3.63 -19.13
C GLN A 192 7.95 3.34 -19.28
N GLY A 193 8.70 4.29 -19.86
CA GLY A 193 10.14 4.13 -20.10
C GLY A 193 10.54 3.17 -21.22
N ARG A 194 9.60 2.50 -21.90
CA ARG A 194 9.90 1.60 -23.02
C ARG A 194 9.69 2.32 -24.35
N TRP A 195 10.60 2.12 -25.30
CA TRP A 195 10.40 2.63 -26.65
C TRP A 195 9.35 1.78 -27.38
N LEU A 196 8.34 2.44 -27.95
CA LEU A 196 7.26 1.76 -28.68
C LEU A 196 7.41 1.85 -30.21
N GLY A 197 8.23 2.77 -30.71
CA GLY A 197 8.39 3.00 -32.14
C GLY A 197 8.23 4.46 -32.54
N SER A 198 8.06 4.70 -33.83
CA SER A 198 7.88 6.05 -34.35
C SER A 198 6.57 6.69 -33.87
N ALA A 199 6.66 7.96 -33.48
CA ALA A 199 5.50 8.78 -33.15
C ALA A 199 4.74 9.33 -34.38
N GLN A 200 5.13 8.93 -35.60
CA GLN A 200 4.44 9.34 -36.83
C GLN A 200 3.00 8.80 -36.84
N GLY A 201 2.04 9.67 -37.15
CA GLY A 201 0.62 9.31 -37.16
C GLY A 201 0.05 9.02 -35.78
N TYR A 202 0.75 9.41 -34.69
CA TYR A 202 0.25 9.24 -33.34
C TYR A 202 -1.11 9.93 -33.17
N SER A 203 -2.12 9.16 -32.76
CA SER A 203 -3.44 9.67 -32.38
C SER A 203 -4.06 8.77 -31.31
N ILE A 204 -4.65 9.37 -30.29
CA ILE A 204 -5.53 8.65 -29.36
C ILE A 204 -6.82 8.34 -30.10
N LEU A 205 -7.23 7.07 -30.06
CA LEU A 205 -8.44 6.59 -30.73
C LEU A 205 -9.65 6.65 -29.79
N ASP A 206 -9.50 6.13 -28.57
CA ASP A 206 -10.56 6.14 -27.58
C ASP A 206 -10.00 5.93 -26.16
N ILE A 207 -10.76 6.33 -25.15
CA ILE A 207 -10.41 6.22 -23.73
C ILE A 207 -11.64 5.75 -22.97
N LYS A 208 -11.50 4.77 -22.08
CA LYS A 208 -12.63 4.25 -21.30
C LYS A 208 -12.32 4.10 -19.82
N PRO A 209 -13.08 4.78 -18.92
CA PRO A 209 -12.88 4.67 -17.49
C PRO A 209 -13.23 3.29 -16.98
N TRP A 210 -12.49 2.85 -15.98
CA TRP A 210 -12.81 1.64 -15.22
C TRP A 210 -13.95 1.86 -14.25
N THR A 211 -14.19 3.11 -13.84
CA THR A 211 -15.33 3.49 -13.01
C THR A 211 -16.48 3.97 -13.91
N ARG A 212 -17.74 3.76 -13.51
CA ARG A 212 -18.92 4.22 -14.29
C ARG A 212 -19.09 5.76 -14.29
N ARG A 213 -18.07 6.52 -13.89
CA ARG A 213 -18.14 7.98 -13.86
C ARG A 213 -18.14 8.50 -15.31
N PRO A 214 -18.96 9.51 -15.65
CA PRO A 214 -18.94 10.11 -16.98
C PRO A 214 -17.54 10.69 -17.28
N ILE A 215 -17.02 10.46 -18.49
CA ILE A 215 -15.90 11.25 -19.00
C ILE A 215 -16.45 12.66 -19.27
N ILE A 216 -15.96 13.67 -18.55
CA ILE A 216 -16.45 15.05 -18.65
C ILE A 216 -15.72 15.83 -19.77
N TYR A 217 -14.71 15.24 -20.43
CA TYR A 217 -13.86 15.92 -21.43
C TYR A 217 -13.72 15.11 -22.74
N SER A 218 -13.56 15.79 -23.87
CA SER A 218 -13.38 15.14 -25.18
C SER A 218 -11.93 14.67 -25.39
N PRO A 219 -11.70 13.38 -25.73
CA PRO A 219 -10.36 12.84 -25.99
C PRO A 219 -9.69 13.39 -27.26
N ASN A 220 -10.42 14.13 -28.10
CA ASN A 220 -9.95 14.62 -29.39
C ASN A 220 -9.33 16.02 -29.32
N SER A 221 -9.27 16.63 -28.14
CA SER A 221 -8.62 17.94 -28.02
C SER A 221 -7.11 17.77 -27.96
N CYS A 222 -6.38 18.54 -28.76
CA CYS A 222 -4.93 18.70 -28.67
C CYS A 222 -4.47 19.25 -27.30
N GLU A 223 -5.40 19.43 -26.35
CA GLU A 223 -5.14 19.67 -24.94
C GLU A 223 -4.87 18.34 -24.22
N SER A 224 -3.68 17.77 -24.48
CA SER A 224 -3.20 16.53 -23.83
C SER A 224 -3.18 16.62 -22.29
N LYS A 225 -3.29 17.82 -21.74
CA LYS A 225 -3.17 18.14 -20.32
C LYS A 225 -4.39 17.79 -19.48
N SER A 226 -5.48 17.25 -20.02
CA SER A 226 -6.79 17.20 -19.33
C SER A 226 -7.53 15.84 -19.39
N ASN A 227 -6.88 14.72 -19.02
CA ASN A 227 -7.60 13.45 -18.80
C ASN A 227 -7.55 13.01 -17.30
N PRO A 228 -8.64 13.14 -16.50
CA PRO A 228 -8.67 12.82 -15.05
C PRO A 228 -9.27 11.44 -14.61
N GLY A 229 -8.49 10.39 -14.31
CA GLY A 229 -9.03 9.11 -13.76
C GLY A 229 -8.33 7.80 -14.21
N PRO A 230 -8.79 6.62 -13.73
CA PRO A 230 -8.28 5.32 -14.18
C PRO A 230 -9.03 4.77 -15.39
N TRP A 231 -8.30 4.45 -16.46
CA TRP A 231 -8.87 4.08 -17.76
C TRP A 231 -7.96 3.17 -18.57
N ASP A 232 -8.60 2.48 -19.50
CA ASP A 232 -7.91 1.97 -20.66
C ASP A 232 -7.83 3.05 -21.74
N THR A 233 -6.67 3.17 -22.38
CA THR A 233 -6.45 4.07 -23.51
C THR A 233 -6.06 3.26 -24.72
N ILE A 234 -6.73 3.53 -25.85
CA ILE A 234 -6.38 2.98 -27.15
C ILE A 234 -5.82 4.10 -28.00
N TRP A 235 -4.64 3.89 -28.55
CA TRP A 235 -4.01 4.84 -29.48
C TRP A 235 -3.41 4.09 -30.66
N ARG A 236 -3.09 4.83 -31.71
CA ARG A 236 -2.38 4.30 -32.86
C ARG A 236 -1.20 5.16 -33.25
N THR A 237 -0.29 4.57 -33.98
CA THR A 237 0.69 5.23 -34.84
C THR A 237 0.34 4.89 -36.29
N LYS A 238 1.18 5.31 -37.23
CA LYS A 238 1.08 4.90 -38.64
C LYS A 238 1.21 3.37 -38.82
N SER A 239 1.86 2.66 -37.89
CA SER A 239 2.22 1.25 -38.04
C SER A 239 1.52 0.30 -37.07
N GLN A 240 1.04 0.77 -35.92
CA GLN A 240 0.47 -0.09 -34.88
C GLN A 240 -0.71 0.56 -34.15
N VAL A 241 -1.58 -0.29 -33.60
CA VAL A 241 -2.57 0.07 -32.59
C VAL A 241 -2.10 -0.49 -31.25
N PHE A 242 -2.25 0.32 -30.20
CA PHE A 242 -1.86 0.00 -28.85
C PHE A 242 -3.06 0.08 -27.92
N VAL A 243 -3.11 -0.85 -26.97
CA VAL A 243 -4.03 -0.81 -25.82
C VAL A 243 -3.17 -0.74 -24.57
N ASN A 244 -3.24 0.37 -23.83
CA ASN A 244 -2.41 0.58 -22.63
C ASN A 244 -0.91 0.30 -22.85
N GLY A 245 -0.38 0.66 -24.01
CA GLY A 245 1.03 0.51 -24.36
C GLY A 245 1.40 -0.83 -24.98
N ASP A 246 0.50 -1.80 -24.95
CA ASP A 246 0.72 -3.09 -25.61
C ASP A 246 0.24 -3.02 -27.06
N ALA A 247 1.13 -3.31 -28.00
CA ALA A 247 0.77 -3.42 -29.40
C ALA A 247 -0.18 -4.61 -29.60
N ILE A 248 -1.32 -4.37 -30.22
CA ILE A 248 -2.28 -5.42 -30.56
C ILE A 248 -2.17 -5.76 -32.05
N ASN A 249 -2.55 -6.99 -32.41
CA ASN A 249 -2.61 -7.42 -33.80
C ASN A 249 -3.82 -6.79 -34.50
N ALA A 250 -3.67 -5.52 -34.86
CA ALA A 250 -4.67 -4.73 -35.55
C ALA A 250 -4.07 -3.88 -36.66
N ASP A 251 -4.79 -3.75 -37.77
CA ASP A 251 -4.45 -2.81 -38.83
C ASP A 251 -4.83 -1.37 -38.43
N PRO A 252 -3.88 -0.42 -38.34
CA PRO A 252 -4.14 0.93 -37.82
C PRO A 252 -5.10 1.78 -38.66
N ASP A 253 -5.19 1.49 -39.95
CA ASP A 253 -5.98 2.27 -40.91
C ASP A 253 -7.46 1.85 -40.92
N THR A 254 -7.74 0.58 -40.61
CA THR A 254 -9.10 0.00 -40.64
C THR A 254 -9.68 -0.36 -39.26
N PHE A 255 -8.91 -0.14 -38.19
CA PHE A 255 -9.32 -0.41 -36.82
C PHE A 255 -10.58 0.34 -36.41
N HIS A 256 -11.55 -0.39 -35.86
CA HIS A 256 -12.70 0.18 -35.16
C HIS A 256 -13.14 -0.69 -33.98
N ILE A 257 -13.62 -0.04 -32.93
CA ILE A 257 -14.08 -0.69 -31.70
C ILE A 257 -15.50 -1.23 -31.93
N VAL A 258 -15.70 -2.53 -31.70
CA VAL A 258 -17.02 -3.19 -31.77
C VAL A 258 -17.67 -3.19 -30.39
N ARG A 259 -16.92 -3.58 -29.36
CA ARG A 259 -17.37 -3.59 -27.96
C ARG A 259 -16.18 -3.44 -27.03
N TRP A 260 -16.34 -2.68 -25.95
CA TRP A 260 -15.29 -2.51 -24.96
C TRP A 260 -15.86 -2.57 -23.56
N ILE A 261 -15.29 -3.40 -22.71
CA ILE A 261 -15.50 -3.46 -21.26
C ILE A 261 -14.13 -3.16 -20.64
N ALA A 262 -14.02 -1.99 -20.02
CA ALA A 262 -12.73 -1.51 -19.55
C ALA A 262 -12.15 -2.40 -18.45
N GLY A 263 -10.86 -2.70 -18.51
CA GLY A 263 -10.14 -3.61 -17.63
C GLY A 263 -10.53 -5.08 -17.81
N SER A 264 -11.30 -5.45 -18.85
CA SER A 264 -11.77 -6.84 -19.02
C SER A 264 -11.71 -7.34 -20.45
N LEU A 265 -12.37 -6.67 -21.40
CA LEU A 265 -12.47 -7.18 -22.78
C LEU A 265 -12.61 -6.05 -23.80
N LEU A 266 -11.77 -6.06 -24.82
CA LEU A 266 -11.94 -5.30 -26.05
C LEU A 266 -12.28 -6.27 -27.19
N ILE A 267 -13.36 -5.99 -27.90
CA ILE A 267 -13.70 -6.60 -29.19
C ILE A 267 -13.55 -5.49 -30.23
N TYR A 268 -12.69 -5.73 -31.20
CA TYR A 268 -12.40 -4.79 -32.27
C TYR A 268 -12.50 -5.49 -33.61
N ARG A 269 -12.61 -4.70 -34.67
CA ARG A 269 -12.59 -5.21 -36.04
C ARG A 269 -11.64 -4.38 -36.87
N ASP A 270 -10.95 -5.07 -37.76
CA ASP A 270 -10.08 -4.49 -38.78
C ASP A 270 -10.32 -5.19 -40.13
N LYS A 271 -9.46 -4.93 -41.11
CA LYS A 271 -9.54 -5.58 -42.43
C LYS A 271 -9.49 -7.11 -42.39
N ASP A 272 -8.95 -7.72 -41.34
CA ASP A 272 -8.86 -9.18 -41.17
C ASP A 272 -10.06 -9.76 -40.41
N GLY A 273 -11.04 -8.92 -40.03
CA GLY A 273 -12.26 -9.32 -39.35
C GLY A 273 -12.30 -8.94 -37.88
N GLU A 274 -13.20 -9.58 -37.13
CA GLU A 274 -13.42 -9.30 -35.71
C GLU A 274 -12.45 -10.10 -34.84
N LYS A 275 -11.81 -9.42 -33.89
CA LYS A 275 -10.80 -9.96 -32.98
C LYS A 275 -11.15 -9.58 -31.54
N ARG A 276 -10.58 -10.32 -30.59
CA ARG A 276 -10.79 -10.12 -29.15
C ARG A 276 -9.45 -9.93 -28.45
N TYR A 277 -9.39 -8.96 -27.57
CA TYR A 277 -8.27 -8.67 -26.68
C TYR A 277 -8.79 -8.68 -25.24
N ALA A 278 -8.39 -9.68 -24.46
CA ALA A 278 -8.67 -9.75 -23.04
C ALA A 278 -7.60 -8.94 -22.29
N PHE A 279 -8.04 -8.09 -21.36
CA PHE A 279 -7.11 -7.35 -20.52
C PHE A 279 -6.55 -8.31 -19.47
N GLY A 280 -5.23 -8.47 -19.42
CA GLY A 280 -4.57 -9.46 -18.56
C GLY A 280 -4.22 -8.97 -17.16
N LYS A 281 -4.68 -7.78 -16.75
CA LYS A 281 -4.14 -7.07 -15.60
C LYS A 281 -5.23 -6.37 -14.80
N ASN A 282 -5.55 -6.93 -13.65
CA ASN A 282 -6.44 -6.31 -12.67
C ASN A 282 -5.61 -5.58 -11.61
N CYS A 283 -5.64 -4.25 -11.61
CA CYS A 283 -4.93 -3.44 -10.62
C CYS A 283 -5.81 -3.03 -9.43
N ARG A 284 -6.97 -3.68 -9.22
CA ARG A 284 -7.87 -3.40 -8.09
C ARG A 284 -7.67 -4.33 -6.91
N SER A 285 -7.20 -5.55 -7.16
CA SER A 285 -7.06 -6.59 -6.14
C SER A 285 -5.61 -7.04 -6.08
N ILE A 286 -5.12 -7.32 -4.88
CA ILE A 286 -3.76 -7.86 -4.69
C ILE A 286 -3.63 -9.21 -5.38
N PHE A 287 -4.62 -10.09 -5.21
CA PHE A 287 -4.71 -11.35 -5.93
C PHE A 287 -5.79 -11.26 -7.01
N ASP A 288 -5.46 -11.69 -8.23
CA ASP A 288 -6.38 -11.73 -9.37
C ASP A 288 -6.47 -13.16 -9.92
N LEU A 289 -7.64 -13.75 -9.75
CA LEU A 289 -7.96 -15.09 -10.23
C LEU A 289 -8.43 -14.98 -11.68
N GLN A 290 -7.57 -15.39 -12.61
CA GLN A 290 -7.87 -15.46 -14.03
C GLN A 290 -8.29 -16.87 -14.42
N ARG A 291 -8.67 -17.06 -15.69
CA ARG A 291 -9.18 -18.34 -16.18
C ARG A 291 -8.21 -19.50 -15.99
N ASP A 292 -6.92 -19.26 -16.18
CA ASP A 292 -5.87 -20.26 -16.26
C ASP A 292 -4.69 -20.01 -15.32
N LYS A 293 -4.74 -18.93 -14.52
CA LYS A 293 -3.65 -18.54 -13.63
C LYS A 293 -4.14 -17.61 -12.52
N VAL A 294 -3.38 -17.56 -11.44
CA VAL A 294 -3.52 -16.53 -10.40
C VAL A 294 -2.34 -15.59 -10.52
N THR A 295 -2.61 -14.29 -10.52
CA THR A 295 -1.57 -13.27 -10.44
C THR A 295 -1.65 -12.52 -9.12
N TRP A 296 -0.52 -11.98 -8.67
CA TRP A 296 -0.44 -11.12 -7.51
C TRP A 296 0.23 -9.79 -7.84
N MET A 297 -0.13 -8.74 -7.12
CA MET A 297 0.37 -7.39 -7.33
C MET A 297 1.73 -7.18 -6.64
N THR A 298 2.77 -7.06 -7.45
CA THR A 298 4.16 -6.78 -7.02
C THR A 298 4.45 -5.29 -6.87
N ARG A 299 3.64 -4.43 -7.49
CA ARG A 299 3.76 -2.98 -7.42
C ARG A 299 2.39 -2.35 -7.60
N ASP A 300 2.06 -1.38 -6.75
CA ASP A 300 0.82 -0.62 -6.89
C ASP A 300 0.75 0.13 -8.21
N ALA A 301 -0.49 0.39 -8.64
CA ALA A 301 -0.74 1.26 -9.76
C ALA A 301 -0.72 2.73 -9.31
N SER A 302 -0.44 3.59 -10.28
CA SER A 302 -0.70 5.02 -10.23
C SER A 302 -2.17 5.39 -10.20
N ARG A 303 -2.44 6.70 -10.13
CA ARG A 303 -3.77 7.30 -10.30
C ARG A 303 -4.53 6.86 -11.54
N ARG A 304 -3.82 6.44 -12.59
CA ARG A 304 -4.43 5.95 -13.84
C ARG A 304 -4.75 4.47 -13.79
N ALA A 305 -4.28 3.81 -12.75
CA ALA A 305 -4.51 2.46 -12.32
C ALA A 305 -4.11 1.37 -13.33
N ASN A 306 -3.60 1.69 -14.53
CA ASN A 306 -3.25 0.73 -15.58
C ASN A 306 -1.79 0.25 -15.57
N ASP A 307 -1.00 0.75 -14.63
CA ASP A 307 0.45 0.60 -14.55
C ASP A 307 0.93 -0.21 -13.35
N CYS A 308 0.04 -0.89 -12.60
CA CYS A 308 0.51 -1.83 -11.56
C CYS A 308 1.51 -2.85 -12.12
N ARG A 309 2.26 -3.57 -11.30
CA ARG A 309 3.02 -4.72 -11.80
C ARG A 309 2.49 -5.96 -11.16
N VAL A 310 2.13 -6.95 -11.95
CA VAL A 310 1.67 -8.25 -11.46
C VAL A 310 2.66 -9.34 -11.84
N ALA A 311 2.71 -10.40 -11.04
CA ALA A 311 3.45 -11.62 -11.34
C ALA A 311 2.52 -12.83 -11.18
N THR A 312 2.72 -13.84 -12.01
CA THR A 312 1.97 -15.10 -11.90
C THR A 312 2.48 -15.91 -10.70
N ILE A 313 1.58 -16.46 -9.90
CA ILE A 313 1.92 -17.47 -8.90
C ILE A 313 2.03 -18.81 -9.64
N PRO A 314 3.22 -19.46 -9.66
CA PRO A 314 3.40 -20.71 -10.37
C PRO A 314 2.62 -21.86 -9.71
N ASP A 315 2.22 -22.83 -10.51
CA ASP A 315 1.66 -24.12 -10.05
C ASP A 315 0.42 -24.03 -9.15
N VAL A 316 -0.35 -22.94 -9.29
CA VAL A 316 -1.62 -22.72 -8.60
C VAL A 316 -2.79 -22.87 -9.57
N ASP A 317 -3.78 -23.64 -9.15
CA ASP A 317 -5.07 -23.73 -9.83
C ASP A 317 -5.99 -22.62 -9.29
N PRO A 318 -6.46 -21.68 -10.16
CA PRO A 318 -7.35 -20.60 -9.75
C PRO A 318 -8.64 -21.08 -9.07
N GLU A 319 -9.14 -22.27 -9.38
CA GLU A 319 -10.40 -22.80 -8.82
C GLU A 319 -10.29 -23.07 -7.30
N TYR A 320 -9.09 -23.42 -6.82
CA TYR A 320 -8.84 -23.77 -5.42
C TYR A 320 -8.05 -22.71 -4.65
N PHE A 321 -7.76 -21.56 -5.26
CA PHE A 321 -7.09 -20.45 -4.61
C PHE A 321 -8.08 -19.62 -3.80
N ARG A 322 -7.85 -19.47 -2.49
CA ARG A 322 -8.78 -18.85 -1.55
C ARG A 322 -8.20 -17.57 -0.95
N PRO A 323 -8.55 -16.38 -1.47
CA PRO A 323 -8.27 -15.12 -0.77
C PRO A 323 -8.95 -15.11 0.60
N LEU A 324 -8.18 -14.91 1.67
CA LEU A 324 -8.67 -14.86 3.05
C LEU A 324 -8.86 -13.40 3.52
N THR A 325 -7.94 -12.53 3.12
CA THR A 325 -7.98 -11.07 3.32
C THR A 325 -7.52 -10.35 2.04
N GLU A 326 -7.33 -9.03 2.11
CA GLU A 326 -6.76 -8.25 1.00
C GLU A 326 -5.34 -8.71 0.66
N ASN A 327 -4.51 -9.04 1.65
CA ASN A 327 -3.10 -9.37 1.47
C ASN A 327 -2.74 -10.84 1.78
N VAL A 328 -3.69 -11.65 2.25
CA VAL A 328 -3.49 -13.06 2.59
C VAL A 328 -4.40 -13.96 1.78
N ALA A 329 -3.83 -15.01 1.19
CA ALA A 329 -4.57 -16.06 0.51
C ALA A 329 -4.02 -17.44 0.84
N GLN A 330 -4.81 -18.48 0.58
CA GLN A 330 -4.43 -19.87 0.79
C GLN A 330 -4.58 -20.67 -0.50
N TYR A 331 -3.63 -21.56 -0.76
CA TYR A 331 -3.79 -22.68 -1.70
C TYR A 331 -3.12 -23.92 -1.12
N LYS A 332 -3.91 -24.97 -0.84
CA LYS A 332 -3.46 -26.20 -0.17
C LYS A 332 -2.75 -25.88 1.16
N ASP A 333 -1.54 -26.39 1.34
CA ASP A 333 -0.65 -26.17 2.48
C ASP A 333 0.10 -24.84 2.44
N SER A 334 -0.22 -23.91 1.54
CA SER A 334 0.54 -22.66 1.41
C SER A 334 -0.33 -21.44 1.70
N LEU A 335 0.10 -20.63 2.66
CA LEU A 335 -0.38 -19.26 2.85
C LEU A 335 0.51 -18.29 2.07
N TYR A 336 -0.13 -17.48 1.25
CA TYR A 336 0.47 -16.44 0.43
C TYR A 336 0.22 -15.11 1.11
N LEU A 337 1.28 -14.44 1.56
CA LEU A 337 1.24 -13.17 2.26
C LEU A 337 1.98 -12.10 1.47
N VAL A 338 1.26 -11.07 1.05
CA VAL A 338 1.83 -9.93 0.33
C VAL A 338 2.14 -8.80 1.31
N LYS A 339 3.41 -8.35 1.34
CA LYS A 339 3.87 -7.25 2.20
C LYS A 339 4.55 -6.16 1.39
N TYR A 340 4.46 -4.92 1.85
CA TYR A 340 5.25 -3.82 1.30
C TYR A 340 6.72 -3.97 1.69
N ILE A 341 7.61 -3.69 0.73
CA ILE A 341 9.06 -3.60 0.93
C ILE A 341 9.60 -2.20 0.63
N SER A 342 8.78 -1.34 0.04
CA SER A 342 9.00 0.09 -0.10
C SER A 342 7.64 0.79 -0.11
N ALA A 343 7.63 2.09 -0.39
CA ALA A 343 6.41 2.87 -0.56
C ALA A 343 5.39 2.27 -1.53
N VAL A 344 5.83 1.34 -2.40
CA VAL A 344 5.07 0.96 -3.60
C VAL A 344 5.25 -0.47 -4.06
N GLU A 345 6.40 -1.06 -3.74
CA GLU A 345 6.73 -2.42 -4.12
C GLU A 345 6.33 -3.37 -3.03
N LYS A 346 5.93 -4.55 -3.47
CA LYS A 346 5.45 -5.63 -2.63
C LYS A 346 6.28 -6.87 -2.86
N THR A 347 6.41 -7.66 -1.82
CA THR A 347 6.95 -9.01 -1.87
C THR A 347 5.86 -10.01 -1.52
N LEU A 348 5.99 -11.20 -2.07
CA LEU A 348 5.15 -12.35 -1.74
C LEU A 348 5.96 -13.31 -0.87
N SER A 349 5.50 -13.53 0.35
CA SER A 349 6.02 -14.55 1.24
C SER A 349 5.10 -15.77 1.21
N VAL A 350 5.69 -16.97 1.21
CA VAL A 350 4.96 -18.23 1.28
C VAL A 350 5.24 -18.89 2.63
N ILE A 351 4.18 -19.17 3.38
CA ILE A 351 4.23 -19.86 4.67
C ILE A 351 3.62 -21.24 4.47
N HIS A 352 4.40 -22.30 4.71
CA HIS A 352 3.93 -23.68 4.59
C HIS A 352 3.25 -24.13 5.88
N LEU A 353 2.01 -24.61 5.73
CA LEU A 353 1.22 -25.25 6.75
C LEU A 353 1.67 -26.70 6.93
N PRO A 354 1.59 -27.24 8.15
CA PRO A 354 1.93 -28.63 8.41
C PRO A 354 0.93 -29.61 7.79
N ASP A 355 -0.30 -29.18 7.50
CA ASP A 355 -1.37 -30.01 6.91
C ASP A 355 -1.99 -29.31 5.68
N PRO A 356 -1.90 -29.91 4.47
CA PRO A 356 -2.49 -29.38 3.24
C PRO A 356 -4.03 -29.38 3.19
N GLN A 357 -4.71 -30.13 4.06
CA GLN A 357 -6.17 -30.22 4.09
C GLN A 357 -6.81 -29.18 5.02
N GLN A 358 -6.00 -28.50 5.85
CA GLN A 358 -6.52 -27.55 6.82
C GLN A 358 -6.93 -26.24 6.13
N GLU A 359 -8.23 -25.97 6.06
CA GLU A 359 -8.73 -24.68 5.59
C GLU A 359 -8.69 -23.64 6.73
N LEU A 360 -7.99 -22.53 6.48
CA LEU A 360 -7.89 -21.41 7.42
C LEU A 360 -8.88 -20.28 7.04
N GLN A 361 -9.15 -19.40 8.00
CA GLN A 361 -10.00 -18.21 7.87
C GLN A 361 -9.34 -16.97 8.49
N LYS A 362 -9.85 -15.76 8.19
CA LYS A 362 -9.42 -14.53 8.90
C LYS A 362 -9.61 -14.70 10.41
N GLY A 363 -8.65 -14.23 11.20
CA GLY A 363 -8.61 -14.36 12.66
C GLY A 363 -7.72 -15.52 13.13
N ALA A 364 -7.94 -15.99 14.37
CA ALA A 364 -7.12 -17.03 14.99
C ALA A 364 -7.51 -18.44 14.54
N ASN A 365 -6.55 -19.22 14.04
CA ASN A 365 -6.72 -20.61 13.64
C ASN A 365 -5.74 -21.51 14.40
N VAL A 366 -6.27 -22.49 15.12
CA VAL A 366 -5.44 -23.48 15.84
C VAL A 366 -5.05 -24.59 14.88
N VAL A 367 -3.75 -24.80 14.70
CA VAL A 367 -3.19 -25.86 13.85
C VAL A 367 -2.09 -26.57 14.63
N GLY A 368 -2.39 -27.79 15.10
CA GLY A 368 -1.51 -28.51 16.01
C GLY A 368 -1.31 -27.75 17.32
N ASN A 369 -0.05 -27.47 17.68
CA ASN A 369 0.33 -26.70 18.87
C ASN A 369 0.59 -25.22 18.59
N LYS A 370 0.16 -24.70 17.43
CA LYS A 370 0.36 -23.30 17.03
C LYS A 370 -0.96 -22.63 16.71
N VAL A 371 -0.99 -21.31 16.87
CA VAL A 371 -2.02 -20.45 16.32
C VAL A 371 -1.47 -19.72 15.11
N TYR A 372 -2.22 -19.75 14.02
CA TYR A 372 -2.04 -18.92 12.83
C TYR A 372 -3.09 -17.82 12.90
N PHE A 373 -2.67 -16.63 13.33
CA PHE A 373 -3.51 -15.45 13.38
C PHE A 373 -3.41 -14.69 12.05
N ILE A 374 -4.48 -14.71 11.26
CA ILE A 374 -4.57 -14.09 9.94
C ILE A 374 -5.26 -12.73 10.08
N ALA A 375 -4.46 -11.67 10.10
CA ALA A 375 -4.88 -10.27 10.10
C ALA A 375 -5.12 -9.77 8.67
N ARG A 376 -5.59 -8.51 8.50
CA ARG A 376 -5.77 -7.91 7.17
C ARG A 376 -4.47 -7.93 6.35
N ASP A 377 -3.37 -7.48 6.97
CA ASP A 377 -2.09 -7.21 6.30
C ASP A 377 -0.93 -8.10 6.82
N ASP A 378 -1.18 -9.01 7.77
CA ASP A 378 -0.14 -9.87 8.33
C ASP A 378 -0.64 -11.27 8.75
N VAL A 379 0.31 -12.19 8.95
CA VAL A 379 0.11 -13.50 9.58
C VAL A 379 1.06 -13.63 10.75
N THR A 380 0.52 -13.68 11.97
CA THR A 380 1.29 -13.92 13.19
C THR A 380 1.16 -15.39 13.59
N ILE A 381 2.30 -16.05 13.86
CA ILE A 381 2.34 -17.46 14.26
C ILE A 381 2.98 -17.57 15.63
N PHE A 382 2.31 -18.22 16.57
CA PHE A 382 2.82 -18.42 17.93
C PHE A 382 2.42 -19.79 18.49
N ASP A 383 3.18 -20.27 19.46
CA ASP A 383 2.95 -21.56 20.11
C ASP A 383 1.87 -21.46 21.20
N ILE A 384 1.08 -22.53 21.33
CA ILE A 384 0.06 -22.70 22.37
C ILE A 384 0.69 -23.41 23.56
N ASN A 385 0.44 -22.89 24.76
CA ASN A 385 0.81 -23.55 26.00
C ASN A 385 -0.38 -24.36 26.51
N GLY A 386 -0.44 -25.64 26.17
CA GLY A 386 -1.56 -26.50 26.58
C GLY A 386 -2.74 -26.46 25.61
N GLN A 387 -3.93 -26.11 26.09
CA GLN A 387 -5.14 -26.11 25.26
C GLN A 387 -5.66 -24.70 24.97
N TRP A 388 -5.84 -24.38 23.69
CA TRP A 388 -6.50 -23.15 23.26
C TRP A 388 -8.01 -23.20 23.54
N GLN A 389 -8.51 -22.18 24.23
CA GLN A 389 -9.93 -22.05 24.56
C GLN A 389 -10.42 -20.61 24.37
N TRP A 390 -11.60 -20.45 23.76
CA TRP A 390 -12.28 -19.16 23.69
C TRP A 390 -12.99 -18.87 25.00
N TYR A 391 -12.79 -17.67 25.54
CA TYR A 391 -13.59 -17.24 26.68
C TYR A 391 -15.06 -17.17 26.26
N LYS A 392 -15.92 -17.37 27.25
CA LYS A 392 -17.37 -17.20 27.08
C LYS A 392 -17.79 -16.02 27.92
N SER A 393 -18.64 -15.19 27.35
CA SER A 393 -19.37 -14.18 28.10
C SER A 393 -20.26 -14.85 29.16
N PRO A 394 -20.76 -14.10 30.15
CA PRO A 394 -21.60 -14.65 31.21
C PRO A 394 -22.83 -15.44 30.76
N ASN A 395 -23.35 -15.17 29.56
CA ASN A 395 -24.49 -15.88 28.97
C ASN A 395 -24.09 -17.17 28.23
N GLY A 396 -22.80 -17.52 28.20
CA GLY A 396 -22.25 -18.71 27.55
C GLY A 396 -21.83 -18.50 26.09
N THR A 397 -22.05 -17.33 25.50
CA THR A 397 -21.64 -17.02 24.12
C THR A 397 -20.12 -16.87 24.04
N PRO A 398 -19.43 -17.59 23.15
CA PRO A 398 -18.00 -17.42 22.90
C PRO A 398 -17.67 -15.99 22.49
N LEU A 399 -16.60 -15.45 23.07
CA LEU A 399 -16.03 -14.14 22.73
C LEU A 399 -14.97 -14.35 21.64
N ASN A 400 -15.30 -14.04 20.39
CA ASN A 400 -14.41 -14.21 19.24
C ASN A 400 -13.19 -13.26 19.22
N TYR A 401 -13.05 -12.42 20.23
CA TYR A 401 -11.94 -11.48 20.45
C TYR A 401 -11.14 -11.78 21.72
N LEU A 402 -11.47 -12.85 22.47
CA LEU A 402 -10.77 -13.20 23.70
C LEU A 402 -10.59 -14.71 23.86
N ALA A 403 -9.35 -15.15 23.98
CA ALA A 403 -8.99 -16.55 24.19
C ALA A 403 -7.95 -16.71 25.29
N HIS A 404 -7.70 -17.95 25.71
CA HIS A 404 -6.59 -18.27 26.60
C HIS A 404 -6.01 -19.66 26.27
N ASP A 405 -4.80 -19.87 26.75
CA ASP A 405 -4.21 -21.18 26.94
C ASP A 405 -3.91 -21.38 28.44
N ASP A 406 -3.06 -22.35 28.80
CA ASP A 406 -2.74 -22.64 30.20
C ASP A 406 -1.87 -21.54 30.85
N ARG A 407 -1.27 -20.63 30.07
CA ARG A 407 -0.32 -19.62 30.53
C ARG A 407 -0.71 -18.18 30.20
N TYR A 408 -1.37 -17.96 29.07
CA TYR A 408 -1.62 -16.63 28.52
C TYR A 408 -3.10 -16.42 28.23
N THR A 409 -3.55 -15.18 28.40
CA THR A 409 -4.78 -14.66 27.81
C THR A 409 -4.44 -13.86 26.57
N TYR A 410 -5.24 -14.00 25.52
CA TYR A 410 -5.06 -13.42 24.19
C TYR A 410 -6.23 -12.49 23.86
N PHE A 411 -5.92 -11.24 23.58
CA PHE A 411 -6.86 -10.24 23.08
C PHE A 411 -6.67 -10.14 21.57
N ILE A 412 -7.74 -10.45 20.84
CA ILE A 412 -7.73 -10.59 19.39
C ILE A 412 -8.59 -9.47 18.81
N ASP A 413 -7.97 -8.65 17.97
CA ASP A 413 -8.62 -7.61 17.19
C ASP A 413 -8.64 -8.00 15.72
N GLU A 414 -9.16 -7.13 14.86
CA GLU A 414 -9.17 -7.31 13.41
C GLU A 414 -7.76 -7.48 12.83
N ASP A 415 -6.79 -6.72 13.37
CA ASP A 415 -5.44 -6.61 12.82
C ASP A 415 -4.32 -7.08 13.75
N THR A 416 -4.59 -7.22 15.06
CA THR A 416 -3.56 -7.51 16.06
C THR A 416 -3.98 -8.58 17.04
N VAL A 417 -3.00 -9.31 17.56
CA VAL A 417 -3.16 -10.20 18.72
C VAL A 417 -2.18 -9.77 19.80
N GLU A 418 -2.72 -9.39 20.96
CA GLU A 418 -1.94 -9.11 22.16
C GLU A 418 -2.10 -10.24 23.16
N HIS A 419 -1.06 -10.54 23.93
CA HIS A 419 -1.13 -11.59 24.94
C HIS A 419 -0.50 -11.18 26.27
N PHE A 420 -1.09 -11.66 27.36
CA PHE A 420 -0.66 -11.39 28.72
C PHE A 420 -0.55 -12.70 29.51
N GLU A 421 0.52 -12.85 30.28
CA GLU A 421 0.66 -14.01 31.17
C GLU A 421 -0.40 -13.95 32.27
N LEU A 422 -1.19 -15.01 32.38
CA LEU A 422 -2.25 -15.18 33.37
C LEU A 422 -1.64 -15.53 34.73
N LYS A 423 -2.04 -14.81 35.78
CA LYS A 423 -1.59 -15.06 37.16
C LYS A 423 -2.76 -15.61 37.97
N GLY A 424 -2.96 -16.93 37.93
CA GLY A 424 -4.05 -17.57 38.67
C GLY A 424 -5.34 -17.70 37.85
N GLN A 425 -6.50 -17.61 38.50
CA GLN A 425 -7.78 -17.92 37.86
C GLN A 425 -8.47 -16.67 37.30
N TRP A 426 -8.85 -16.72 36.03
CA TRP A 426 -9.70 -15.68 35.42
C TRP A 426 -11.08 -15.61 36.08
N THR A 427 -11.43 -14.43 36.57
CA THR A 427 -12.69 -14.15 37.26
C THR A 427 -13.32 -12.87 36.72
N TRP A 428 -14.58 -12.95 36.31
CA TRP A 428 -15.35 -11.78 35.90
C TRP A 428 -15.79 -10.97 37.13
N PHE A 429 -15.66 -9.64 37.06
CA PHE A 429 -16.25 -8.77 38.09
C PHE A 429 -17.77 -8.93 38.13
N LYS A 430 -18.40 -8.50 39.23
CA LYS A 430 -19.87 -8.48 39.36
C LYS A 430 -20.38 -7.06 39.43
N TYR A 431 -21.47 -6.79 38.71
CA TYR A 431 -22.28 -5.60 38.90
C TYR A 431 -22.97 -5.65 40.28
N ALA A 432 -23.45 -4.50 40.76
CA ALA A 432 -24.16 -4.39 42.03
C ALA A 432 -25.42 -5.28 42.11
N ASN A 433 -26.00 -5.66 40.98
CA ASN A 433 -27.14 -6.59 40.89
C ASN A 433 -26.73 -8.08 40.93
N GLY A 434 -25.44 -8.39 41.11
CA GLY A 434 -24.88 -9.75 41.17
C GLY A 434 -24.62 -10.40 39.81
N GLN A 435 -24.98 -9.77 38.70
CA GLN A 435 -24.64 -10.26 37.35
C GLN A 435 -23.14 -10.11 37.09
N LEU A 436 -22.56 -11.07 36.38
CA LEU A 436 -21.17 -10.97 35.92
C LEU A 436 -21.02 -9.85 34.89
N SER A 437 -19.90 -9.15 34.97
CA SER A 437 -19.49 -8.14 34.00
C SER A 437 -19.11 -8.80 32.68
N ASP A 438 -19.39 -8.08 31.61
CA ASP A 438 -18.93 -8.30 30.24
C ASP A 438 -17.77 -7.35 29.87
N THR A 439 -17.40 -6.44 30.77
CA THR A 439 -16.47 -5.34 30.49
C THR A 439 -15.16 -5.47 31.26
N PHE A 440 -15.18 -6.00 32.49
CA PHE A 440 -14.00 -6.15 33.33
C PHE A 440 -13.87 -7.55 33.90
N ALA A 441 -12.63 -8.03 33.96
CA ALA A 441 -12.24 -9.27 34.62
C ALA A 441 -10.92 -9.08 35.37
N HIS A 442 -10.53 -10.05 36.18
CA HIS A 442 -9.25 -10.07 36.84
C HIS A 442 -8.71 -11.50 36.97
N ASP A 443 -7.40 -11.60 37.18
CA ASP A 443 -6.78 -12.81 37.74
C ASP A 443 -6.34 -12.51 39.18
N ASP A 444 -5.39 -13.24 39.76
CA ASP A 444 -4.95 -13.04 41.15
C ASP A 444 -4.08 -11.77 41.31
N HIS A 445 -3.68 -11.10 40.23
CA HIS A 445 -2.75 -9.98 40.26
C HIS A 445 -3.15 -8.78 39.40
N TYR A 446 -3.79 -9.01 38.25
CA TYR A 446 -4.08 -8.02 37.25
C TYR A 446 -5.58 -7.85 37.02
N ILE A 447 -5.97 -6.63 36.68
CA ILE A 447 -7.31 -6.29 36.17
C ILE A 447 -7.22 -6.11 34.65
N TYR A 448 -8.22 -6.65 33.96
CA TYR A 448 -8.34 -6.67 32.51
C TYR A 448 -9.59 -5.89 32.06
N TYR A 449 -9.43 -5.10 31.00
CA TYR A 449 -10.54 -4.50 30.26
C TYR A 449 -10.84 -5.36 29.02
N VAL A 450 -12.09 -5.82 28.92
CA VAL A 450 -12.54 -6.88 28.00
C VAL A 450 -13.48 -6.38 26.90
N GLY A 451 -13.69 -5.06 26.80
CA GLY A 451 -14.56 -4.45 25.79
C GLY A 451 -14.16 -4.80 24.34
N ASP A 452 -15.17 -4.77 23.46
CA ASP A 452 -15.06 -5.04 22.01
C ASP A 452 -14.44 -3.88 21.21
N GLY A 453 -14.31 -2.70 21.81
CA GLY A 453 -13.80 -1.50 21.17
C GLY A 453 -12.28 -1.53 20.92
N LEU A 454 -11.87 -0.85 19.85
CA LEU A 454 -10.47 -0.60 19.47
C LEU A 454 -9.68 0.05 20.62
N VAL A 455 -8.89 -0.74 21.34
CA VAL A 455 -7.92 -0.24 22.32
C VAL A 455 -6.61 0.08 21.58
N ARG A 456 -6.65 0.99 20.60
CA ARG A 456 -5.42 1.53 20.02
C ARG A 456 -4.73 2.38 21.10
N ASP A 457 -3.50 2.04 21.45
CA ASP A 457 -2.64 2.73 22.42
C ASP A 457 -3.02 2.67 23.90
N ALA A 458 -4.03 1.87 24.27
CA ALA A 458 -4.53 1.85 25.64
C ALA A 458 -4.24 0.53 26.38
N LYS A 459 -3.97 0.62 27.69
CA LYS A 459 -3.58 -0.54 28.50
C LYS A 459 -4.79 -1.46 28.75
N ARG A 460 -4.80 -2.64 28.13
CA ARG A 460 -5.81 -3.71 28.39
C ARG A 460 -5.63 -4.40 29.74
N ARG A 461 -4.47 -4.24 30.38
CA ARG A 461 -4.10 -4.85 31.67
C ARG A 461 -3.53 -3.80 32.61
N ASN A 462 -3.96 -3.82 33.87
CA ASN A 462 -3.45 -2.93 34.91
C ASN A 462 -3.25 -3.66 36.25
N GLU A 463 -2.40 -3.10 37.11
CA GLU A 463 -2.17 -3.57 38.47
C GLU A 463 -2.94 -2.68 39.46
N THR A 464 -3.41 -3.28 40.56
CA THR A 464 -3.98 -2.58 41.71
C THR A 464 -3.26 -3.03 42.97
N ARG A 465 -3.02 -2.11 43.91
CA ARG A 465 -2.39 -2.45 45.19
C ARG A 465 -3.27 -3.35 46.06
N GLN A 466 -4.59 -3.31 45.85
CA GLN A 466 -5.57 -4.10 46.59
C GLN A 466 -6.65 -4.60 45.64
N LEU A 467 -6.45 -5.80 45.11
CA LEU A 467 -7.41 -6.42 44.21
C LEU A 467 -8.75 -6.74 44.88
N ASP A 468 -8.72 -7.18 46.15
CA ASP A 468 -9.93 -7.48 46.92
C ASP A 468 -10.83 -6.27 47.18
N ALA A 469 -10.29 -5.05 47.06
CA ALA A 469 -11.04 -3.80 47.18
C ALA A 469 -11.68 -3.37 45.85
N ALA A 470 -11.28 -3.98 44.73
CA ALA A 470 -11.77 -3.61 43.41
C ALA A 470 -13.20 -4.09 43.18
N HIS A 471 -14.09 -3.21 42.73
CA HIS A 471 -15.48 -3.56 42.46
C HIS A 471 -16.13 -2.62 41.43
N LEU A 472 -17.27 -3.02 40.86
CA LEU A 472 -18.02 -2.16 39.96
C LEU A 472 -19.03 -1.31 40.73
N ASP A 473 -19.09 -0.02 40.40
CA ASP A 473 -20.13 0.87 40.89
C ASP A 473 -21.48 0.60 40.19
N LYS A 474 -22.53 1.30 40.63
CA LYS A 474 -23.89 1.18 40.08
C LYS A 474 -24.01 1.52 38.59
N ASN A 475 -23.01 2.24 38.04
CA ASN A 475 -22.96 2.65 36.64
C ASN A 475 -22.04 1.73 35.82
N GLY A 476 -21.50 0.65 36.40
CA GLY A 476 -20.58 -0.27 35.73
C GLY A 476 -19.15 0.25 35.62
N SER A 477 -18.79 1.32 36.35
CA SER A 477 -17.42 1.81 36.42
C SER A 477 -16.62 0.99 37.43
N LEU A 478 -15.39 0.62 37.10
CA LEU A 478 -14.49 -0.07 38.01
C LEU A 478 -13.89 0.91 39.02
N LEU A 479 -13.98 0.58 40.31
CA LEU A 479 -13.36 1.31 41.41
C LEU A 479 -12.20 0.47 41.96
N THR A 480 -11.02 1.05 42.08
CA THR A 480 -9.87 0.49 42.81
C THR A 480 -9.36 1.49 43.86
N VAL A 481 -8.34 1.13 44.63
CA VAL A 481 -7.71 2.03 45.60
C VAL A 481 -6.87 3.14 44.95
N GLU A 482 -6.66 3.07 43.64
CA GLU A 482 -5.97 4.05 42.82
C GLU A 482 -6.93 5.02 42.12
N GLY A 483 -8.20 4.66 41.94
CA GLY A 483 -9.20 5.54 41.34
C GLY A 483 -10.37 4.83 40.68
N LYS A 484 -11.15 5.60 39.92
CA LYS A 484 -12.32 5.15 39.15
C LYS A 484 -11.99 5.05 37.67
N TYR A 485 -12.44 3.97 37.03
CA TYR A 485 -12.23 3.66 35.61
C TYR A 485 -13.58 3.42 34.91
N THR A 486 -13.74 3.93 33.69
CA THR A 486 -14.99 3.83 32.91
C THR A 486 -14.73 3.19 31.54
N SER A 487 -15.75 2.60 30.93
CA SER A 487 -15.68 2.02 29.58
C SER A 487 -15.60 3.04 28.44
N TYR A 488 -15.77 4.34 28.73
CA TYR A 488 -15.70 5.40 27.72
C TYR A 488 -14.23 5.78 27.47
N ASN A 489 -13.74 5.57 26.24
CA ASN A 489 -12.38 5.87 25.72
C ASN A 489 -11.32 4.76 25.82
N ASN A 490 -11.69 3.52 26.12
CA ASN A 490 -10.76 2.36 26.05
C ASN A 490 -9.48 2.46 26.89
N GLU A 491 -9.36 3.45 27.79
CA GLU A 491 -8.16 3.67 28.62
C GLU A 491 -8.45 3.45 30.11
N LEU A 492 -7.59 2.67 30.78
CA LEU A 492 -7.51 2.60 32.25
C LEU A 492 -6.73 3.83 32.79
N LEU A 493 -7.29 5.04 32.67
CA LEU A 493 -6.74 6.23 33.32
C LEU A 493 -7.36 6.44 34.71
N PRO A 494 -6.56 6.73 35.75
CA PRO A 494 -7.10 7.21 37.02
C PRO A 494 -7.77 8.57 36.79
N LEU A 495 -9.07 8.66 37.04
CA LEU A 495 -9.74 9.95 37.22
C LEU A 495 -9.16 10.59 38.48
N ASN A 496 -8.28 11.58 38.32
CA ASN A 496 -7.99 12.49 39.42
C ASN A 496 -9.27 13.30 39.64
N ASP A 497 -9.77 13.27 40.87
CA ASP A 497 -10.84 14.17 41.33
C ASP A 497 -10.47 15.65 41.13
#